data_AF-A0A814LYU8-F1
#
_entry.id   AF-A0A814LYU8-F1
#
_cell.length_a   1.000
_cell.length_b   1.000
_cell.length_c   1.000
_cell.angle_alpha   90.00
_cell.angle_beta   90.00
_cell.angle_gamma   90.00
#
_symmetry.space_group_name_H-M   'P 1'
#
loop_
_entity.id
_entity.type
_entity.pdbx_description
1 polymer ?
#
loop_
_entity_poly.entity_id
_entity_poly.type
_entity_poly.pdbx_seq_one_letter_code
_entity_poly.pdbx_strand_id
1 'polypeptide(L)'
;MIYLLLESIHAKFSSMSFGMDDKVDRIIRKTTIFIILVGSVVIASNRYFGIPISCSTTELPSAITQHWIDTLCWLNDKERGPVQIVGNNRLKISTSFYQFTVETLIITAFVLSIPGHVWRAILGSSGYKLKRVAAHIAAAKEATGCERTTYIKELANGLQTTRRYHRLHWNFDQLFRKRLNNLESVFPSSILL
;
A
#
# COMPACT_ATOMS: atom_id res chain seq x y z
N MET A 1 -1.75 14.23 -17.52
CA MET A 1 -1.89 12.88 -16.90
C MET A 1 -1.33 12.83 -15.48
N ILE A 2 -0.07 13.21 -15.24
CA ILE A 2 0.56 13.23 -13.90
C ILE A 2 -0.20 14.10 -12.89
N TYR A 3 -0.67 15.29 -13.30
CA TYR A 3 -1.42 16.21 -12.44
C TYR A 3 -2.76 15.61 -11.96
N LEU A 4 -3.46 14.86 -12.82
CA LEU A 4 -4.73 14.19 -12.49
C LEU A 4 -4.53 13.02 -11.51
N LEU A 5 -3.39 12.33 -11.61
CA LEU A 5 -3.00 11.29 -10.67
C LEU A 5 -2.66 11.89 -9.30
N LEU A 6 -1.93 13.01 -9.27
CA LEU A 6 -1.62 13.75 -8.05
C LEU A 6 -2.88 14.27 -7.34
N GLU A 7 -3.81 14.86 -8.08
CA GLU A 7 -5.13 15.27 -7.59
C GLU A 7 -5.92 14.09 -6.98
N SER A 8 -5.97 12.96 -7.69
CA SER A 8 -6.65 11.75 -7.19
C SER A 8 -5.98 11.17 -5.94
N ILE A 9 -4.65 11.20 -5.88
CA ILE A 9 -3.87 10.76 -4.71
C ILE A 9 -4.13 11.69 -3.52
N HIS A 10 -4.13 13.00 -3.74
CA HIS A 10 -4.40 14.01 -2.72
C HIS A 10 -5.84 13.91 -2.19
N ALA A 11 -6.82 13.76 -3.07
CA ALA A 11 -8.22 13.56 -2.71
C ALA A 11 -8.43 12.28 -1.88
N LYS A 12 -7.80 11.16 -2.26
CA LYS A 12 -7.81 9.92 -1.46
C LYS A 12 -7.07 10.07 -0.12
N PHE A 13 -5.98 10.84 -0.07
CA PHE A 13 -5.23 11.11 1.15
C PHE A 13 -6.07 11.92 2.16
N SER A 14 -6.78 12.94 1.66
CA SER A 14 -7.66 13.85 2.43
C SER A 14 -8.94 13.15 2.91
N SER A 15 -9.59 12.35 2.06
CA SER A 15 -10.87 11.66 2.33
C SER A 15 -10.81 10.59 3.44
N MET A 16 -9.63 10.16 3.87
CA MET A 16 -9.50 9.06 4.82
C MET A 16 -9.76 9.49 6.28
N SER A 17 -11.06 9.44 6.60
CA SER A 17 -11.80 9.70 7.85
C SER A 17 -11.20 9.18 9.16
N PHE A 18 -11.57 9.86 10.26
CA PHE A 18 -11.19 9.69 11.67
C PHE A 18 -11.62 8.32 12.27
N GLY A 19 -10.93 7.25 11.87
CA GLY A 19 -10.93 5.95 12.55
C GLY A 19 -10.04 5.91 13.80
N MET A 20 -10.21 4.90 14.64
CA MET A 20 -9.54 4.72 15.94
C MET A 20 -8.08 4.27 15.85
N ASP A 21 -7.44 4.48 14.69
CA ASP A 21 -5.98 4.34 14.53
C ASP A 21 -5.32 5.56 15.15
N ASP A 22 -4.20 5.34 15.84
CA ASP A 22 -3.35 6.44 16.30
C ASP A 22 -3.00 7.35 15.13
N LYS A 23 -3.12 8.66 15.37
CA LYS A 23 -2.90 9.67 14.33
C LYS A 23 -1.50 9.56 13.74
N VAL A 24 -0.52 9.22 14.58
CA VAL A 24 0.89 9.06 14.22
C VAL A 24 1.06 7.91 13.22
N ASP A 25 0.57 6.72 13.54
CA ASP A 25 0.66 5.54 12.67
C ASP A 25 -0.01 5.77 11.31
N ARG A 26 -1.15 6.47 11.33
CA ARG A 26 -1.84 6.84 10.10
C ARG A 26 -1.02 7.80 9.25
N ILE A 27 -0.44 8.83 9.86
CA ILE A 27 0.38 9.81 9.14
C ILE A 27 1.59 9.12 8.55
N ILE A 28 2.34 8.34 9.34
CA ILE A 28 3.53 7.62 8.88
C ILE A 28 3.20 6.72 7.69
N ARG A 29 2.15 5.88 7.81
CA ARG A 29 1.72 4.99 6.73
C ARG A 29 1.34 5.76 5.47
N LYS A 30 0.51 6.80 5.60
CA LYS A 30 0.07 7.58 4.44
C LYS A 30 1.21 8.36 3.79
N THR A 31 2.08 8.99 4.58
CA THR A 31 3.24 9.76 4.09
C THR A 31 4.21 8.85 3.37
N THR A 32 4.49 7.66 3.92
CA THR A 32 5.39 6.68 3.28
C THR A 32 4.84 6.23 1.93
N ILE A 33 3.56 5.85 1.87
CA ILE A 33 2.90 5.45 0.61
C ILE A 33 2.90 6.62 -0.39
N PHE A 34 2.62 7.85 0.08
CA PHE A 34 2.63 9.04 -0.77
C PHE A 34 4.00 9.32 -1.37
N ILE A 35 5.06 9.30 -0.57
CA ILE A 35 6.44 9.50 -1.04
C ILE A 35 6.82 8.43 -2.07
N ILE A 36 6.48 7.17 -1.83
CA ILE A 36 6.77 6.08 -2.77
C ILE A 36 6.02 6.27 -4.10
N LEU A 37 4.75 6.68 -4.06
CA LEU A 37 3.96 6.94 -5.27
C LEU A 37 4.45 8.16 -6.05
N VAL A 38 4.81 9.24 -5.37
CA VAL A 38 5.40 10.41 -6.04
C VAL A 38 6.76 10.04 -6.62
N GLY A 39 7.59 9.33 -5.87
CA GLY A 39 8.90 8.84 -6.34
C GLY A 39 8.78 7.93 -7.56
N SER A 40 7.80 7.03 -7.58
CA SER A 40 7.57 6.15 -8.74
C SER A 40 7.13 6.95 -9.98
N VAL A 41 6.29 7.97 -9.83
CA VAL A 41 5.90 8.87 -10.93
C VAL A 41 7.09 9.67 -11.46
N VAL A 42 7.94 10.19 -10.56
CA VAL A 42 9.15 10.92 -10.97
C VAL A 42 10.11 10.01 -11.74
N ILE A 43 10.40 8.81 -11.22
CA ILE A 43 11.28 7.84 -11.91
C ILE A 43 10.65 7.41 -13.25
N ALA A 44 9.33 7.18 -13.28
CA ALA A 44 8.62 6.84 -14.51
C ALA A 44 8.66 7.98 -15.54
N SER A 45 8.59 9.24 -15.12
CA SER A 45 8.67 10.36 -16.07
C SER A 45 10.01 10.39 -16.83
N ASN A 46 11.12 10.06 -16.17
CA ASN A 46 12.42 9.92 -16.83
C ASN A 46 12.46 8.75 -17.83
N ARG A 47 11.59 7.74 -17.69
CA ARG A 47 11.45 6.66 -18.67
C ARG A 47 10.71 7.08 -19.93
N TYR A 48 9.70 7.95 -19.79
CA TYR A 48 8.84 8.35 -20.91
C TYR A 48 9.34 9.59 -21.66
N PHE A 49 10.05 10.49 -20.98
CA PHE A 49 10.49 11.78 -21.54
C PHE A 49 12.01 11.91 -21.70
N GLY A 50 12.79 10.99 -21.13
CA GLY A 50 14.25 10.94 -21.29
C GLY A 50 14.69 9.86 -22.27
N ILE A 51 15.90 9.98 -22.81
CA ILE A 51 16.60 8.86 -23.47
C ILE A 51 17.24 8.05 -22.32
N PRO A 52 16.66 6.91 -21.88
CA PRO A 52 17.10 6.22 -20.68
C PRO A 52 18.49 5.59 -20.85
N ILE A 53 18.89 5.37 -22.11
CA ILE A 53 20.22 4.92 -22.50
C ILE A 53 20.49 5.35 -23.94
N SER A 54 21.73 5.76 -24.22
CA SER A 54 22.22 6.04 -25.57
C SER A 54 23.23 4.97 -25.96
N CYS A 55 22.93 4.21 -27.00
CA CYS A 55 23.80 3.15 -27.50
C CYS A 55 24.52 3.62 -28.76
N SER A 56 25.86 3.60 -28.71
CA SER A 56 26.68 4.04 -29.84
C SER A 56 26.78 2.94 -30.90
N THR A 57 26.45 3.25 -32.14
CA THR A 57 26.72 2.40 -33.30
C THR A 57 27.91 2.91 -34.10
N THR A 58 28.59 2.02 -34.81
CA THR A 58 29.75 2.35 -35.67
C THR A 58 29.37 3.11 -36.93
N GLU A 59 28.12 2.99 -37.38
CA GLU A 59 27.58 3.74 -38.52
C GLU A 59 26.83 4.98 -38.02
N LEU A 60 26.91 6.11 -38.75
CA LEU A 60 26.12 7.32 -38.46
C LEU A 60 24.64 6.98 -38.64
N PRO A 61 23.87 6.83 -37.55
CA PRO A 61 22.47 6.46 -37.67
C PRO A 61 21.65 7.71 -37.94
N SER A 62 20.57 7.56 -38.71
CA SER A 62 19.53 8.59 -38.74
C SER A 62 18.88 8.72 -37.36
N ALA A 63 18.33 9.90 -37.02
CA ALA A 63 17.71 10.13 -35.71
C ALA A 63 16.58 9.14 -35.37
N ILE A 64 15.85 8.66 -36.38
CA ILE A 64 14.78 7.66 -36.22
C ILE A 64 15.38 6.28 -35.91
N THR A 65 16.46 5.91 -36.61
CA THR A 65 17.16 4.64 -36.40
C THR A 65 17.79 4.60 -35.00
N GLN A 66 18.34 5.71 -34.53
CA GLN A 66 18.96 5.82 -33.20
C GLN A 66 17.94 5.52 -32.07
N HIS A 67 16.74 6.10 -32.14
CA HIS A 67 15.70 5.84 -31.13
C HIS A 67 15.29 4.36 -31.07
N TRP A 68 15.19 3.70 -32.24
CA TRP A 68 14.88 2.27 -32.30
C TRP A 68 16.01 1.41 -31.72
N ILE A 69 17.26 1.73 -32.03
CA ILE A 69 18.45 1.07 -31.47
C ILE A 69 18.49 1.23 -29.94
N ASP A 70 18.27 2.44 -29.43
CA ASP A 70 18.25 2.72 -27.98
C ASP A 70 17.15 1.94 -27.27
N THR A 71 15.98 1.79 -27.90
CA THR A 71 14.87 0.99 -27.37
C THR A 71 15.20 -0.50 -27.33
N LEU A 72 15.82 -1.04 -28.38
CA LEU A 72 16.26 -2.44 -28.40
C LEU A 72 17.37 -2.70 -27.38
N CYS A 73 18.30 -1.77 -27.23
CA CYS A 73 19.38 -1.82 -26.24
C CYS A 73 18.87 -1.71 -24.80
N TRP A 74 17.75 -1.01 -24.62
CA TRP A 74 17.02 -0.94 -23.35
C TRP A 74 16.32 -2.26 -23.02
N LEU A 75 15.68 -2.91 -24.00
CA LEU A 75 14.97 -4.19 -23.82
C LEU A 75 15.92 -5.38 -23.67
N ASN A 76 17.02 -5.41 -24.43
CA ASN A 76 17.99 -6.48 -24.43
C ASN A 76 19.16 -6.17 -23.50
N ASP A 77 19.05 -6.57 -22.23
CA ASP A 77 20.14 -6.46 -21.23
C ASP A 77 21.39 -7.31 -21.58
N LYS A 78 21.37 -8.05 -22.70
CA LYS A 78 22.39 -9.02 -23.10
C LYS A 78 23.39 -8.53 -24.16
N GLU A 79 23.12 -7.43 -24.87
CA GLU A 79 23.94 -6.99 -26.01
C GLU A 79 24.41 -5.54 -25.89
N ARG A 80 24.97 -5.17 -24.73
CA ARG A 80 25.70 -3.90 -24.60
C ARG A 80 27.19 -4.10 -24.90
N GLY A 81 27.69 -3.40 -25.91
CA GLY A 81 29.11 -3.10 -26.04
C GLY A 81 29.52 -1.89 -25.19
N PRO A 82 30.82 -1.53 -25.13
CA PRO A 82 31.95 -2.41 -24.95
C PRO A 82 32.00 -2.89 -23.49
N VAL A 83 32.42 -4.12 -23.28
CA VAL A 83 32.86 -4.61 -21.97
C VAL A 83 33.90 -3.62 -21.43
N GLN A 84 33.69 -3.03 -20.26
CA GLN A 84 34.82 -2.40 -19.57
C GLN A 84 35.75 -3.53 -19.11
N ILE A 85 36.81 -3.76 -19.88
CA ILE A 85 37.85 -4.74 -19.60
C ILE A 85 38.73 -4.14 -18.50
N VAL A 86 38.30 -4.21 -17.25
CA VAL A 86 39.19 -3.97 -16.10
C VAL A 86 39.92 -5.29 -15.83
N GLY A 87 40.96 -5.57 -16.63
CA GLY A 87 41.67 -6.86 -16.63
C GLY A 87 40.91 -7.98 -17.37
N ASN A 88 41.39 -9.23 -17.25
CA ASN A 88 40.91 -10.39 -18.03
C ASN A 88 39.44 -10.81 -17.75
N ASN A 89 38.72 -10.09 -16.88
CA ASN A 89 37.36 -10.38 -16.48
C ASN A 89 36.39 -9.36 -17.09
N ARG A 90 35.47 -9.87 -17.92
CA ARG A 90 34.38 -9.08 -18.49
C ARG A 90 33.35 -8.80 -17.41
N LEU A 91 33.32 -7.59 -16.85
CA LEU A 91 32.26 -7.18 -15.92
C LEU A 91 30.97 -6.93 -16.70
N LYS A 92 30.04 -7.89 -16.62
CA LYS A 92 28.69 -7.76 -17.15
C LYS A 92 27.84 -6.96 -16.16
N ILE A 93 27.72 -5.65 -16.36
CA ILE A 93 26.83 -4.80 -15.58
C ILE A 93 25.40 -5.06 -16.07
N SER A 94 24.61 -5.80 -15.30
CA SER A 94 23.18 -6.01 -15.58
C SER A 94 22.39 -4.78 -15.18
N THR A 95 21.50 -4.34 -16.07
CA THR A 95 20.63 -3.17 -15.83
C THR A 95 19.18 -3.54 -15.58
N SER A 96 18.89 -4.83 -15.40
CA SER A 96 17.58 -5.32 -14.95
C SER A 96 17.09 -4.61 -13.68
N PHE A 97 18.00 -4.24 -12.76
CA PHE A 97 17.62 -3.51 -11.54
C PHE A 97 16.86 -2.20 -11.85
N TYR A 98 17.35 -1.43 -12.82
CA TYR A 98 16.68 -0.20 -13.21
C TYR A 98 15.33 -0.53 -13.81
N GLN A 99 15.25 -1.47 -14.76
CA GLN A 99 14.03 -1.82 -15.48
C GLN A 99 12.83 -2.01 -14.55
N PHE A 100 12.99 -2.80 -13.46
CA PHE A 100 11.93 -3.16 -12.51
C PHE A 100 11.75 -2.20 -11.32
N THR A 101 12.47 -1.08 -11.27
CA THR A 101 12.43 -0.16 -10.11
C THR A 101 11.05 0.46 -9.92
N VAL A 102 10.35 0.83 -11.01
CA VAL A 102 9.04 1.48 -10.89
C VAL A 102 7.97 0.48 -10.43
N GLU A 103 8.00 -0.73 -10.98
CA GLU A 103 7.12 -1.85 -10.67
C GLU A 103 7.26 -2.27 -9.21
N THR A 104 8.50 -2.39 -8.72
CA THR A 104 8.79 -2.74 -7.32
C THR A 104 8.33 -1.65 -6.35
N LEU A 105 8.46 -0.37 -6.69
CA LEU A 105 7.93 0.73 -5.87
C LEU A 105 6.39 0.70 -5.79
N ILE A 106 5.71 0.44 -6.90
CA ILE A 106 4.25 0.32 -6.93
C ILE A 106 3.78 -0.88 -6.08
N ILE A 107 4.44 -2.04 -6.23
CA ILE A 107 4.16 -3.22 -5.42
C ILE A 107 4.40 -2.93 -3.94
N THR A 108 5.47 -2.23 -3.61
CA THR A 108 5.79 -1.86 -2.22
C THR A 108 4.71 -0.95 -1.62
N ALA A 109 4.24 0.06 -2.37
CA ALA A 109 3.13 0.92 -1.94
C ALA A 109 1.83 0.11 -1.70
N PHE A 110 1.57 -0.87 -2.55
CA PHE A 110 0.42 -1.77 -2.39
C PHE A 110 0.54 -2.63 -1.14
N VAL A 111 1.68 -3.31 -0.94
CA VAL A 111 1.95 -4.16 0.23
C VAL A 111 1.87 -3.35 1.53
N LEU A 112 2.43 -2.15 1.58
CA LEU A 112 2.34 -1.27 2.75
C LEU A 112 0.92 -0.79 3.06
N SER A 113 0.00 -0.85 2.10
CA SER A 113 -1.41 -0.52 2.32
C SER A 113 -2.16 -1.67 3.01
N ILE A 114 -1.75 -2.92 2.81
CA ILE A 114 -2.45 -4.13 3.29
C ILE A 114 -2.68 -4.13 4.81
N PRO A 115 -1.69 -3.88 5.68
CA PRO A 115 -1.88 -3.94 7.13
C PRO A 115 -2.98 -3.03 7.64
N GLY A 116 -3.12 -1.82 7.07
CA GLY A 116 -4.17 -0.87 7.45
C GLY A 116 -5.56 -1.28 6.97
N HIS A 117 -5.67 -2.00 5.85
CA HIS A 117 -6.93 -2.58 5.40
C HIS A 117 -7.32 -3.79 6.24
N VAL A 118 -6.37 -4.69 6.51
CA VAL A 118 -6.55 -5.85 7.37
C VAL A 118 -6.97 -5.42 8.77
N TRP A 119 -6.28 -4.45 9.37
CA TRP A 119 -6.61 -3.92 10.69
C TRP A 119 -8.04 -3.38 10.77
N ARG A 120 -8.48 -2.61 9.77
CA ARG A 120 -9.86 -2.10 9.71
C ARG A 120 -10.89 -3.22 9.54
N ALA A 121 -10.57 -4.26 8.76
CA ALA A 121 -11.43 -5.41 8.60
C ALA A 121 -11.60 -6.19 9.92
N ILE A 122 -10.50 -6.39 10.66
CA ILE A 122 -10.48 -7.04 11.97
C ILE A 122 -11.22 -6.19 13.02
N LEU A 123 -10.98 -4.88 13.07
CA LEU A 123 -11.67 -3.98 13.98
C LEU A 123 -13.18 -3.96 13.73
N GLY A 124 -13.61 -3.91 12.47
CA GLY A 124 -15.03 -3.98 12.10
C GLY A 124 -15.67 -5.32 12.46
N SER A 125 -14.88 -6.40 12.47
CA SER A 125 -15.29 -7.74 12.88
C SER A 125 -15.38 -7.93 14.39
N SER A 126 -14.64 -7.16 15.17
CA SER A 126 -14.53 -7.38 16.63
C SER A 126 -15.85 -7.16 17.38
N GLY A 127 -16.85 -6.53 16.74
CA GLY A 127 -18.13 -6.16 17.38
C GLY A 127 -17.99 -5.12 18.49
N TYR A 128 -16.76 -4.66 18.77
CA TYR A 128 -16.43 -3.80 19.90
C TYR A 128 -16.30 -2.35 19.42
N LYS A 129 -17.24 -1.50 19.85
CA LYS A 129 -17.18 -0.05 19.58
C LYS A 129 -16.18 0.59 20.55
N LEU A 130 -14.88 0.49 20.23
CA LEU A 130 -13.78 1.12 20.99
C LEU A 130 -14.04 2.61 21.29
N LYS A 131 -14.68 3.36 20.38
CA LYS A 131 -15.10 4.77 20.65
C LYS A 131 -16.02 4.90 21.86
N ARG A 132 -16.96 3.96 22.04
CA ARG A 132 -17.90 3.96 23.16
C ARG A 132 -17.18 3.69 24.48
N VAL A 133 -16.21 2.79 24.46
CA VAL A 133 -15.41 2.47 25.66
C VAL A 133 -14.48 3.64 26.02
N ALA A 134 -13.80 4.23 25.04
CA ALA A 134 -13.01 5.43 25.26
C ALA A 134 -13.86 6.57 25.85
N ALA A 135 -15.09 6.75 25.35
CA ALA A 135 -16.03 7.72 25.90
C ALA A 135 -16.44 7.41 27.35
N HIS A 136 -16.74 6.15 27.68
CA HIS A 136 -17.05 5.76 29.06
C HIS A 136 -15.84 5.93 30.00
N ILE A 137 -14.62 5.67 29.53
CA ILE A 137 -13.39 5.89 30.31
C ILE A 137 -13.16 7.39 30.53
N ALA A 138 -13.38 8.22 29.51
CA ALA A 138 -13.28 9.68 29.63
C ALA A 138 -14.32 10.23 30.62
N ALA A 139 -15.58 9.82 30.50
CA ALA A 139 -16.65 10.20 31.41
C ALA A 139 -16.36 9.73 32.86
N ALA A 140 -15.85 8.50 33.04
CA ALA A 140 -15.47 7.99 34.36
C ALA A 140 -14.27 8.73 34.99
N LYS A 141 -13.42 9.35 34.15
CA LYS A 141 -12.27 10.16 34.61
C LYS A 141 -12.73 11.52 35.15
N GLU A 142 -13.76 12.10 34.54
CA GLU A 142 -14.32 13.41 34.93
C GLU A 142 -15.32 13.28 36.10
N ALA A 143 -16.01 12.14 36.21
CA ALA A 143 -16.96 11.90 37.29
C ALA A 143 -16.30 11.65 38.67
N THR A 144 -16.95 12.11 39.74
CA THR A 144 -16.53 11.91 41.14
C THR A 144 -17.58 11.16 41.96
N GLY A 145 -17.14 10.40 42.98
CA GLY A 145 -18.05 9.74 43.93
C GLY A 145 -18.84 8.56 43.34
N CYS A 146 -20.16 8.54 43.58
CA CYS A 146 -21.03 7.41 43.24
C CYS A 146 -21.20 7.23 41.72
N GLU A 147 -21.25 8.32 40.97
CA GLU A 147 -21.41 8.32 39.51
C GLU A 147 -20.26 7.60 38.79
N ARG A 148 -19.02 7.81 39.26
CA ARG A 148 -17.84 7.10 38.77
C ARG A 148 -17.97 5.59 38.96
N THR A 149 -18.54 5.13 40.07
CA THR A 149 -18.73 3.69 40.30
C THR A 149 -19.75 3.07 39.35
N THR A 150 -20.76 3.83 38.94
CA THR A 150 -21.75 3.40 37.93
C THR A 150 -21.10 3.23 36.57
N TYR A 151 -20.32 4.23 36.11
CA TYR A 151 -19.59 4.13 34.84
C TYR A 151 -18.59 2.96 34.83
N ILE A 152 -17.88 2.73 35.93
CA ILE A 152 -16.96 1.61 36.06
C ILE A 152 -17.71 0.27 36.01
N LYS A 153 -18.85 0.14 36.67
CA LYS A 153 -19.69 -1.08 36.66
C LYS A 153 -20.25 -1.36 35.26
N GLU A 154 -20.77 -0.36 34.58
CA GLU A 154 -21.27 -0.49 33.20
C GLU A 154 -20.14 -0.91 32.24
N LEU A 155 -18.97 -0.27 32.37
CA LEU A 155 -17.79 -0.62 31.59
C LEU A 155 -17.33 -2.05 31.85
N ALA A 156 -17.29 -2.48 33.12
CA ALA A 156 -16.90 -3.83 33.52
C ALA A 156 -17.87 -4.88 32.95
N ASN A 157 -19.19 -4.66 33.06
CA ASN A 157 -20.20 -5.56 32.50
C ASN A 157 -20.13 -5.63 30.97
N GLY A 158 -19.90 -4.49 30.31
CA GLY A 158 -19.68 -4.43 28.87
C GLY A 158 -18.46 -5.25 28.44
N LEU A 159 -17.32 -5.04 29.09
CA LEU A 159 -16.07 -5.77 28.84
C LEU A 159 -16.21 -7.27 29.09
N GLN A 160 -16.85 -7.68 30.17
CA GLN A 160 -17.07 -9.10 30.49
C GLN A 160 -17.96 -9.77 29.43
N THR A 161 -19.03 -9.10 29.00
CA THR A 161 -19.93 -9.61 27.95
C THR A 161 -19.18 -9.75 26.63
N THR A 162 -18.39 -8.74 26.23
CA THR A 162 -17.56 -8.81 25.03
C THR A 162 -16.51 -9.91 25.12
N ARG A 163 -15.83 -10.07 26.26
CA ARG A 163 -14.83 -11.12 26.46
C ARG A 163 -15.45 -12.52 26.32
N ARG A 164 -16.67 -12.73 26.84
CA ARG A 164 -17.41 -13.99 26.65
C ARG A 164 -17.79 -14.22 25.20
N TYR A 165 -18.33 -13.20 24.52
CA TYR A 165 -18.67 -13.27 23.09
C TYR A 165 -17.45 -13.63 22.25
N HIS A 166 -16.35 -12.91 22.45
CA HIS A 166 -15.08 -13.16 21.80
C HIS A 166 -14.57 -14.57 22.11
N ARG A 167 -14.55 -15.03 23.36
CA ARG A 167 -14.08 -16.38 23.69
C ARG A 167 -14.88 -17.50 22.99
N LEU A 168 -16.19 -17.29 22.81
CA LEU A 168 -17.06 -18.27 22.16
C LEU A 168 -17.05 -18.18 20.63
N HIS A 169 -16.83 -16.99 20.07
CA HIS A 169 -16.98 -16.71 18.63
C HIS A 169 -15.67 -16.31 17.92
N TRP A 170 -14.52 -16.29 18.61
CA TRP A 170 -13.20 -15.97 18.02
C TRP A 170 -12.60 -17.14 17.24
N ASN A 171 -13.42 -17.75 16.39
CA ASN A 171 -12.89 -18.46 15.23
C ASN A 171 -12.80 -17.43 14.11
N PHE A 172 -11.64 -16.79 13.99
CA PHE A 172 -11.31 -15.88 12.89
C PHE A 172 -11.76 -16.44 11.53
N ASP A 173 -11.64 -17.75 11.39
CA ASP A 173 -12.04 -18.55 10.23
C ASP A 173 -13.52 -18.43 9.86
N GLN A 174 -14.43 -18.38 10.83
CA GLN A 174 -15.87 -18.31 10.58
C GLN A 174 -16.30 -16.95 10.03
N LEU A 175 -15.62 -15.88 10.45
CA LEU A 175 -15.97 -14.52 10.07
C LEU A 175 -15.33 -14.13 8.73
N PHE A 176 -14.10 -14.60 8.48
CA PHE A 176 -13.47 -14.49 7.17
C PHE A 176 -14.26 -15.29 6.11
N ARG A 177 -14.70 -16.52 6.42
CA ARG A 177 -15.60 -17.30 5.56
C ARG A 177 -16.93 -16.61 5.31
N LYS A 178 -17.60 -16.06 6.34
CA LYS A 178 -18.86 -15.32 6.14
C LYS A 178 -18.72 -14.12 5.22
N ARG A 179 -17.59 -13.39 5.28
CA ARG A 179 -17.33 -12.28 4.36
C ARG A 179 -16.94 -12.73 2.96
N LEU A 180 -16.16 -13.81 2.82
CA LEU A 180 -15.86 -14.43 1.52
C LEU A 180 -17.13 -14.92 0.82
N ASN A 181 -17.98 -15.67 1.53
CA ASN A 181 -19.24 -16.17 0.98
C ASN A 181 -20.21 -15.04 0.60
N ASN A 182 -20.17 -13.90 1.31
CA ASN A 182 -20.92 -12.70 0.94
C ASN A 182 -20.30 -11.89 -0.21
N LEU A 183 -19.03 -12.11 -0.55
CA LEU A 183 -18.40 -11.53 -1.75
C LEU A 183 -18.65 -12.42 -2.98
N GLU A 184 -18.73 -13.73 -2.77
CA GLU A 184 -19.09 -14.73 -3.78
C GLU A 184 -20.54 -14.55 -4.28
N SER A 185 -21.44 -14.05 -3.42
CA SER A 185 -22.80 -13.67 -3.84
C SER A 185 -22.89 -12.35 -4.61
N VAL A 186 -21.80 -11.55 -4.63
CA VAL A 186 -21.72 -10.26 -5.34
C VAL A 186 -21.02 -10.39 -6.70
N PHE A 187 -20.18 -11.40 -6.88
CA PHE A 187 -19.59 -11.77 -8.18
C PHE A 187 -20.05 -13.18 -8.57
N PRO A 188 -21.26 -13.33 -9.13
CA PRO A 188 -21.64 -14.59 -9.73
C PRO A 188 -20.62 -14.95 -10.81
N SER A 189 -20.28 -16.24 -10.85
CA SER A 189 -19.29 -16.91 -11.70
C SER A 189 -19.58 -16.87 -13.21
N SER A 190 -20.31 -15.85 -13.68
CA SER A 190 -20.68 -15.62 -15.08
C SER A 190 -19.76 -14.66 -15.84
N ILE A 191 -18.61 -14.24 -15.28
CA ILE A 191 -17.62 -13.36 -15.96
C ILE A 191 -16.23 -14.03 -16.05
N LEU A 192 -16.16 -15.36 -15.97
CA LEU A 192 -14.94 -16.13 -16.31
C LEU A 192 -15.27 -17.22 -17.34
N LEU A 193 -15.72 -16.77 -18.51
CA LEU A 193 -15.60 -17.46 -19.79
C LEU A 193 -14.90 -16.53 -20.77
#